data_AF-A0A9X2P6R5-F1
#
_entry.id   AF-A0A9X2P6R5-F1
#
_cell.length_a   1.000
_cell.length_b   1.000
_cell.length_c   1.000
_cell.angle_alpha   90.00
_cell.angle_beta   90.00
_cell.angle_gamma   90.00
#
_symmetry.space_group_name_H-M   'P 1'
#
loop_
_entity.id
_entity.type
_entity.pdbx_description
1 polymer ?
#
loop_
_entity_poly.entity_id
_entity_poly.type
_entity_poly.pdbx_seq_one_letter_code
_entity_poly.pdbx_strand_id
1 'polypeptide(L)' 'MEFRKSVKKEPFKVYGDWGRQSTHLQTRFPELTDEDLEFEEGKEDELIRRIEVRLNKNYNEVVKFLRIGHMATV' A
#
# COMPACT_ATOMS: atom_id res chain seq x y z
N MET A 1 -24.30 18.14 -1.05
CA MET A 1 -23.10 17.34 -0.75
C MET A 1 -23.58 16.20 0.12
N GLU A 2 -23.37 14.92 -0.19
CA GLU A 2 -22.06 14.28 -0.17
C GLU A 2 -22.02 13.07 -1.14
N PHE A 3 -21.11 13.10 -2.10
CA PHE A 3 -20.75 11.91 -2.86
C PHE A 3 -19.98 10.97 -1.94
N ARG A 4 -20.69 10.11 -1.22
CA ARG A 4 -20.12 8.91 -0.63
C ARG A 4 -19.66 8.03 -1.79
N LYS A 5 -18.45 8.30 -2.31
CA LYS A 5 -17.85 7.46 -3.35
C LYS A 5 -17.79 6.04 -2.78
N SER A 6 -18.57 5.15 -3.37
CA SER A 6 -18.43 3.71 -3.18
C SER A 6 -16.97 3.35 -3.45
N VAL A 7 -16.18 3.18 -2.39
CA VAL A 7 -14.82 2.68 -2.49
C VAL A 7 -14.95 1.23 -2.90
N LYS A 8 -14.89 0.98 -4.22
CA LYS A 8 -14.74 -0.39 -4.72
C LYS A 8 -13.45 -0.91 -4.11
N LYS A 9 -13.56 -1.90 -3.21
CA LYS A 9 -12.42 -2.71 -2.77
C LYS A 9 -11.90 -3.44 -4.01
N GLU A 10 -11.01 -2.81 -4.76
CA GLU A 10 -10.20 -3.56 -5.69
C GLU A 10 -9.29 -4.47 -4.84
N PRO A 11 -9.30 -5.79 -5.09
CA PRO A 11 -8.41 -6.70 -4.40
C PRO A 11 -6.99 -6.33 -4.85
N PHE A 12 -6.25 -5.67 -3.96
CA PHE A 12 -4.84 -5.43 -4.19
C PHE A 12 -4.10 -6.69 -3.77
N LYS A 13 -3.30 -7.21 -4.70
CA LYS A 13 -2.43 -8.34 -4.46
C LYS A 13 -1.02 -7.90 -4.77
N VAL A 14 -0.14 -8.06 -3.80
CA VAL A 14 1.28 -7.90 -4.02
C VAL A 14 1.74 -9.10 -4.85
N TYR A 15 2.31 -8.83 -6.01
CA TYR A 15 2.91 -9.85 -6.85
C TYR A 15 4.38 -9.48 -7.10
N GLY A 16 5.29 -10.44 -6.91
CA GLY A 16 6.72 -10.29 -7.13
C GLY A 16 7.51 -9.83 -5.90
N ASP A 17 8.66 -9.17 -6.13
CA ASP A 17 9.60 -8.76 -5.08
C ASP A 17 9.09 -7.56 -4.25
N TRP A 18 8.32 -7.87 -3.21
CA TRP A 18 7.84 -6.89 -2.26
C TRP A 18 8.97 -6.08 -1.59
N GLY A 19 10.10 -6.71 -1.24
CA GLY A 19 11.22 -6.02 -0.59
C GLY A 19 11.77 -4.82 -1.37
N ARG A 20 11.66 -4.84 -2.70
CA ARG A 20 12.03 -3.70 -3.55
C ARG A 20 10.93 -2.64 -3.61
N GLN A 21 9.67 -3.07 -3.62
CA GLN A 21 8.50 -2.18 -3.59
C GLN A 21 8.41 -1.43 -2.26
N SER A 22 8.62 -2.11 -1.14
CA SER A 22 8.68 -1.52 0.21
C SER A 22 9.80 -0.50 0.33
N THR A 23 11.01 -0.81 -0.14
CA THR A 23 12.14 0.14 -0.14
C THR A 23 11.78 1.43 -0.89
N HIS A 24 11.12 1.32 -2.05
CA HIS A 24 10.67 2.48 -2.82
C HIS A 24 9.55 3.26 -2.09
N LEU A 25 8.60 2.55 -1.48
CA LEU A 25 7.56 3.15 -0.66
C LEU A 25 8.14 3.90 0.53
N GLN A 26 9.08 3.32 1.27
CA GLN A 26 9.77 3.96 2.39
C GLN A 26 10.50 5.23 1.96
N THR A 27 11.12 5.21 0.78
CA THR A 27 11.78 6.40 0.20
C THR A 27 10.78 7.51 -0.12
N ARG A 28 9.56 7.15 -0.55
CA ARG A 28 8.48 8.10 -0.90
C ARG A 28 7.70 8.56 0.33
N PHE A 29 7.57 7.70 1.32
CA PHE A 29 6.79 7.87 2.54
C PHE A 29 7.70 7.62 3.75
N PRO A 30 8.42 8.65 4.22
CA PRO A 30 9.27 8.53 5.41
C PRO A 30 8.46 8.27 6.71
N GLU A 31 7.14 8.36 6.63
CA GLU A 31 6.18 8.01 7.69
C GLU A 31 6.03 6.50 7.89
N LEU A 32 6.32 5.72 6.83
CA LEU A 32 6.29 4.27 6.85
C LEU A 32 7.65 3.73 7.27
N THR A 33 7.63 2.86 8.26
CA THR A 33 8.83 2.17 8.75
C THR A 33 8.99 0.83 8.03
N ASP A 34 10.19 0.25 8.06
CA ASP A 34 10.43 -1.08 7.51
C ASP A 34 9.48 -2.12 8.13
N GLU A 35 9.22 -2.00 9.42
CA GLU A 35 8.26 -2.81 10.18
C GLU A 35 6.79 -2.65 9.69
N ASP A 36 6.39 -1.44 9.27
CA ASP A 36 5.05 -1.20 8.73
C ASP A 36 4.90 -1.73 7.31
N LEU A 37 6.03 -1.80 6.59
CA LEU A 37 6.15 -2.32 5.25
C LEU A 37 6.53 -3.80 5.24
N GLU A 38 6.60 -4.47 6.39
CA GLU A 38 6.80 -5.91 6.44
C GLU A 38 5.55 -6.60 5.90
N PHE A 39 5.70 -7.30 4.77
CA PHE A 39 4.62 -8.02 4.11
C PHE A 39 5.02 -9.48 3.93
N GLU A 40 4.08 -10.34 4.26
CA GLU A 40 4.14 -11.77 3.98
C GLU A 40 3.04 -12.13 2.99
N GLU A 41 3.35 -12.96 1.99
CA GLU A 41 2.40 -13.40 0.98
C GLU A 41 1.13 -13.97 1.62
N GLY A 42 -0.04 -13.41 1.31
CA GLY A 42 -1.32 -13.75 1.92
C GLY A 42 -1.79 -12.80 3.03
N LYS A 43 -0.98 -11.81 3.44
CA LYS A 43 -1.32 -10.79 4.44
C LYS A 43 -1.54 -9.38 3.85
N GLU A 44 -1.97 -9.29 2.59
CA GLU A 44 -2.10 -7.98 1.92
C GLU A 44 -3.10 -7.07 2.63
N ASP A 45 -4.22 -7.62 3.09
CA ASP A 45 -5.22 -6.87 3.85
C ASP A 45 -4.64 -6.29 5.15
N GLU A 46 -3.76 -7.02 5.85
CA GLU A 46 -3.13 -6.53 7.08
C GLU A 46 -2.14 -5.40 6.79
N LEU A 47 -1.29 -5.59 5.77
CA LEU A 47 -0.34 -4.59 5.32
C LEU A 47 -1.04 -3.29 4.93
N ILE A 48 -2.08 -3.38 4.08
CA ILE A 48 -2.84 -2.20 3.63
C ILE A 48 -3.44 -1.49 4.83
N ARG A 49 -3.98 -2.23 5.80
CA ARG A 49 -4.60 -1.66 7.00
C ARG A 49 -3.59 -0.96 7.91
N ARG A 50 -2.37 -1.50 8.05
CA ARG A 50 -1.27 -0.83 8.78
C ARG A 50 -0.90 0.48 8.10
N ILE A 51 -0.65 0.44 6.79
CA ILE A 51 -0.27 1.63 6.00
C ILE A 51 -1.40 2.67 6.02
N GLU A 52 -2.67 2.24 5.96
CA GLU A 52 -3.84 3.12 6.07
C GLU A 52 -3.83 3.91 7.37
N VAL A 53 -3.64 3.22 8.50
CA VAL A 53 -3.58 3.83 9.84
C VAL A 53 -2.36 4.72 9.98
N ARG A 54 -1.20 4.28 9.50
CA ARG A 54 0.07 4.98 9.64
C ARG A 54 0.11 6.29 8.84
N LEU A 55 -0.34 6.25 7.58
CA LEU A 55 -0.40 7.43 6.71
C LEU A 55 -1.66 8.27 6.92
N ASN A 56 -2.62 7.76 7.70
CA ASN A 56 -3.97 8.33 7.82
C ASN A 56 -4.60 8.62 6.44
N LYS A 57 -4.41 7.69 5.49
CA LYS A 57 -4.92 7.77 4.12
C LYS A 57 -6.11 6.85 3.95
N ASN A 58 -6.78 6.96 2.80
CA ASN A 58 -7.83 6.02 2.44
C ASN A 58 -7.22 4.77 1.78
N TYR A 59 -7.85 3.60 1.97
CA TYR A 59 -7.52 2.34 1.28
C TYR A 59 -7.12 2.53 -0.19
N ASN A 60 -7.89 3.31 -0.94
CA ASN A 60 -7.65 3.50 -2.37
C ASN A 60 -6.36 4.27 -2.70
N GLU A 61 -5.95 5.18 -1.82
CA GLU A 61 -4.67 5.90 -1.95
C GLU A 61 -3.52 4.98 -1.58
N VAL A 62 -3.67 4.19 -0.51
CA VAL A 62 -2.70 3.15 -0.14
C VAL A 62 -2.49 2.19 -1.31
N VAL A 63 -3.56 1.59 -1.84
CA VAL A 63 -3.50 0.68 -2.99
C VAL A 63 -2.84 1.32 -4.22
N LYS A 64 -3.09 2.61 -4.48
CA LYS A 64 -2.37 3.33 -5.54
C LYS A 64 -0.88 3.39 -5.29
N PHE A 65 -0.43 3.69 -4.07
CA PHE A 65 0.99 3.75 -3.74
C PHE A 65 1.66 2.39 -3.92
N LEU A 66 1.00 1.33 -3.45
CA LEU A 66 1.47 -0.04 -3.64
C LEU A 66 1.60 -0.40 -5.13
N ARG A 67 0.63 0.02 -5.94
CA ARG A 67 0.63 -0.18 -7.40
C ARG A 67 1.67 0.67 -8.14
N ILE A 68 2.03 1.85 -7.62
CA ILE A 68 3.12 2.68 -8.15
C ILE A 68 4.47 2.01 -7.92
N GLY A 69 4.67 1.38 -6.74
CA GLY A 69 5.88 0.60 -6.46
C GLY A 69 6.13 -0.49 -7.50
N HIS A 70 5.08 -1.15 -7.99
CA HIS A 70 5.15 -2.15 -9.05
C HIS A 70 5.53 -1.57 -10.42
N MET A 71 5.03 -0.38 -10.77
CA MET A 71 5.29 0.26 -12.08
C MET A 71 6.69 0.87 -12.22
N ALA A 72 7.36 1.20 -11.12
CA ALA A 72 8.71 1.76 -11.16
C ALA A 72 9.82 0.72 -11.45
N THR A 73 9.46 -0.56 -11.56
CA THR A 73 10.40 -1.69 -11.73
C THR A 73 10.33 -2.39 -13.09
N VAL A 74 9.52 -1.89 -14.05
CA VAL A 74 9.44 -2.43 -15.42
C VAL A 74 10.35 -1.70 -16.40
#